data_AF-A0A0H4X2E3-F1
#
_entry.id   AF-A0A0H4X2E3-F1
#
_cell.length_a   1.000
_cell.length_b   1.000
_cell.length_c   1.000
_cell.angle_alpha   90.00
_cell.angle_beta   90.00
_cell.angle_gamma   90.00
#
_symmetry.space_group_name_H-M   'P 1'
#
loop_
_entity.id
_entity.type
_entity.pdbx_description
1 polymer ?
#
loop_
_entity_poly.entity_id
_entity_poly.type
_entity_poly.pdbx_seq_one_letter_code
_entity_poly.pdbx_strand_id
1 'polypeptide(L)'
;MILLSLLLAAAPPVMLEPDAGSANRLHPRRVTSSSFLENGWNKHEQNYLPLYVADDDPTTAWVEGAKGRGEGEALEWWGPELTRAKTYRLFIRNGFQKSEKLFRANARPRKVKLEPLVQGETGAQVTGTALETELKDVLGWQEVRLPVPNKVHGVRLTLASTYPGTTYDDTCISDLRVYVEGEDPYKPEAEAAAFEQVRAFALERKQSAARSGNESKMEWAPRYTVETLLSRDISDDEEERGLTYAVRHIATVPEMPGYKSALERAKKAAELFDRASLDYQGQESEARAKWTRVKPMQLRSQTASARTALSAMESDGIVRIAGMLHQGDVSFFEADASQAKMKAALKKASKAQAQQAKSCISTCEKRRKAEGKNEDAYDCDCEGECLGCGDPALPVDELLKHQLTGGDFLQGSLAKPTAFLRGKSELSGSRESWYAFRQTLVTYVGEKADVVITNDHQDIMMEGTVSLRIHVIDWGEKNGKASPRAITSFLVSDQRVLVLRYSPASKA
;
A
#
# COMPACT_ATOMS: atom_id res chain seq x y z
N MET A 1 -11.48 -39.34 58.23
CA MET A 1 -12.48 -38.50 57.54
C MET A 1 -11.95 -37.07 57.60
N ILE A 2 -11.50 -36.39 56.54
CA ILE A 2 -11.94 -36.34 55.15
C ILE A 2 -10.70 -36.01 54.28
N LEU A 3 -10.52 -36.76 53.18
CA LEU A 3 -9.68 -36.38 52.05
C LEU A 3 -10.26 -35.12 51.40
N LEU A 4 -9.45 -34.07 51.19
CA LEU A 4 -9.77 -33.03 50.22
C LEU A 4 -8.63 -32.98 49.18
N SER A 5 -8.77 -33.84 48.19
CA SER A 5 -8.02 -33.84 46.94
C SER A 5 -8.38 -32.60 46.14
N LEU A 6 -7.45 -31.63 46.09
CA LEU A 6 -7.50 -30.51 45.16
C LEU A 6 -7.18 -31.02 43.75
N LEU A 7 -8.24 -31.29 42.99
CA LEU A 7 -8.22 -31.31 41.53
C LEU A 7 -7.88 -29.89 41.05
N LEU A 8 -6.62 -29.63 40.71
CA LEU A 8 -6.29 -28.53 39.80
C LEU A 8 -6.85 -28.91 38.42
N ALA A 9 -8.07 -28.46 38.14
CA ALA A 9 -8.54 -28.37 36.77
C ALA A 9 -7.62 -27.39 36.04
N ALA A 10 -6.83 -27.89 35.10
CA ALA A 10 -6.13 -27.06 34.13
C ALA A 10 -7.20 -26.29 33.34
N ALA A 11 -7.41 -25.03 33.70
CA ALA A 11 -8.14 -24.12 32.85
C ALA A 11 -7.41 -24.09 31.49
N PRO A 12 -8.12 -24.20 30.35
CA PRO A 12 -7.49 -23.97 29.06
C PRO A 12 -6.79 -22.61 29.11
N PRO A 13 -5.58 -22.47 28.56
CA PRO A 13 -4.89 -21.19 28.56
C PRO A 13 -5.84 -20.17 27.93
N VAL A 14 -6.31 -19.24 28.74
CA VAL A 14 -6.96 -18.03 28.25
C VAL A 14 -5.97 -17.47 27.25
N MET A 15 -6.37 -17.42 25.98
CA MET A 15 -5.60 -16.76 24.92
C MET A 15 -5.58 -15.27 25.28
N LEU A 16 -4.69 -14.90 26.21
CA LEU A 16 -4.49 -13.53 26.63
C LEU A 16 -4.02 -12.77 25.40
N GLU A 17 -4.74 -11.69 25.08
CA GLU A 17 -4.30 -10.75 24.06
C GLU A 17 -2.91 -10.22 24.46
N PRO A 18 -1.99 -10.07 23.50
CA PRO A 18 -0.65 -9.62 23.78
C PRO A 18 -0.66 -8.19 24.31
N ASP A 19 0.01 -7.96 25.45
CA ASP A 19 0.21 -6.62 26.00
C ASP A 19 1.45 -5.96 25.39
N ALA A 20 1.20 -5.04 24.46
CA ALA A 20 2.22 -4.27 23.77
C ALA A 20 2.63 -2.99 24.53
N GLY A 21 2.15 -2.77 25.76
CA GLY A 21 2.48 -1.58 26.54
C GLY A 21 2.21 -0.29 25.76
N SER A 22 3.21 0.58 25.65
CA SER A 22 3.13 1.82 24.87
C SER A 22 3.47 1.68 23.38
N ALA A 23 3.76 0.47 22.90
CA ALA A 23 4.10 0.25 21.49
C ALA A 23 2.84 0.33 20.62
N ASN A 24 2.99 0.96 19.44
CA ASN A 24 1.87 1.16 18.53
C ASN A 24 1.71 -0.02 17.57
N ARG A 25 0.48 -0.49 17.38
CA ARG A 25 0.18 -1.59 16.46
C ARG A 25 0.28 -1.14 15.01
N LEU A 26 1.05 -1.87 14.21
CA LEU A 26 1.14 -1.68 12.77
C LEU A 26 0.43 -2.81 12.03
N HIS A 27 -0.12 -2.49 10.86
CA HIS A 27 -0.72 -3.44 9.94
C HIS A 27 0.05 -3.48 8.64
N PRO A 28 0.18 -4.67 8.02
CA PRO A 28 0.93 -4.77 6.79
C PRO A 28 0.22 -4.04 5.67
N ARG A 29 1.00 -3.33 4.87
CA ARG A 29 0.65 -2.92 3.51
C ARG A 29 0.73 -4.11 2.56
N ARG A 30 1.61 -5.06 2.88
CA ARG A 30 1.77 -6.33 2.18
C ARG A 30 2.38 -7.41 3.06
N VAL A 31 2.07 -8.66 2.72
CA VAL A 31 2.82 -9.83 3.16
C VAL A 31 3.19 -10.67 1.94
N THR A 32 4.46 -11.03 1.79
CA THR A 32 4.97 -11.94 0.75
C THR A 32 5.62 -13.16 1.40
N SER A 33 5.87 -14.20 0.61
CA SER A 33 6.64 -15.35 1.06
C SER A 33 7.44 -15.95 -0.09
N SER A 34 8.47 -16.73 0.24
CA SER A 34 9.21 -17.56 -0.72
C SER A 34 8.30 -18.59 -1.39
N SER A 35 7.41 -19.20 -0.61
CA SER A 35 6.38 -20.10 -1.10
C SER A 35 5.15 -20.11 -0.20
N PHE A 36 4.08 -20.73 -0.68
CA PHE A 36 2.96 -21.15 0.13
C PHE A 36 2.40 -22.45 -0.44
N LEU A 37 1.72 -23.25 0.39
CA LEU A 37 1.23 -24.57 0.04
C LEU A 37 0.15 -24.48 -1.04
N GLU A 38 0.46 -25.08 -2.17
CA GLU A 38 -0.32 -25.07 -3.39
C GLU A 38 -0.74 -26.51 -3.73
N ASN A 39 -1.96 -26.93 -3.35
CA ASN A 39 -2.42 -28.30 -3.59
C ASN A 39 -3.82 -28.38 -4.23
N GLY A 40 -4.22 -29.60 -4.64
CA GLY A 40 -5.50 -29.84 -5.30
C GLY A 40 -6.73 -29.48 -4.46
N TRP A 41 -6.59 -29.46 -3.13
CA TRP A 41 -7.67 -29.20 -2.18
C TRP A 41 -7.87 -27.70 -1.91
N ASN A 42 -6.86 -26.86 -2.14
CA ASN A 42 -6.93 -25.41 -1.87
C ASN A 42 -6.71 -24.54 -3.11
N LYS A 43 -6.61 -25.15 -4.31
CA LYS A 43 -6.42 -24.46 -5.60
C LYS A 43 -7.44 -23.37 -5.90
N HIS A 44 -8.65 -23.54 -5.38
CA HIS A 44 -9.79 -22.66 -5.63
C HIS A 44 -10.19 -21.82 -4.41
N GLU A 45 -9.77 -22.22 -3.22
CA GLU A 45 -10.14 -21.60 -1.95
C GLU A 45 -9.01 -20.72 -1.38
N GLN A 46 -7.76 -20.92 -1.83
CA GLN A 46 -6.59 -20.15 -1.39
C GLN A 46 -6.37 -20.19 0.12
N ASN A 47 -6.49 -21.36 0.75
CA ASN A 47 -6.56 -21.49 2.21
C ASN A 47 -5.23 -21.30 2.98
N TYR A 48 -4.10 -21.03 2.33
CA TYR A 48 -2.78 -20.99 3.00
C TYR A 48 -1.88 -19.79 2.62
N LEU A 49 -2.46 -18.66 2.24
CA LEU A 49 -1.73 -17.50 1.74
C LEU A 49 -0.94 -16.76 2.84
N PRO A 50 0.15 -16.06 2.47
CA PRO A 50 0.96 -15.30 3.43
C PRO A 50 0.18 -14.27 4.23
N LEU A 51 -0.81 -13.61 3.61
CA LEU A 51 -1.57 -12.54 4.25
C LEU A 51 -2.41 -13.02 5.46
N TYR A 52 -2.68 -14.32 5.58
CA TYR A 52 -3.40 -14.86 6.75
C TYR A 52 -2.66 -14.65 8.06
N VAL A 53 -1.34 -14.47 8.06
CA VAL A 53 -0.62 -14.15 9.30
C VAL A 53 -1.04 -12.79 9.90
N ALA A 54 -1.81 -11.98 9.19
CA ALA A 54 -2.19 -10.64 9.63
C ALA A 54 -3.72 -10.44 9.76
N ASP A 55 -4.52 -11.52 9.65
CA ASP A 55 -5.99 -11.42 9.71
C ASP A 55 -6.58 -11.54 11.13
N ASP A 56 -5.72 -11.70 12.14
CA ASP A 56 -6.06 -11.92 13.56
C ASP A 56 -6.90 -13.18 13.82
N ASP A 57 -6.90 -14.15 12.90
CA ASP A 57 -7.65 -15.38 13.03
C ASP A 57 -6.72 -16.60 13.12
N PRO A 58 -6.56 -17.22 14.31
CA PRO A 58 -5.70 -18.39 14.45
C PRO A 58 -6.22 -19.61 13.67
N THR A 59 -7.45 -19.55 13.14
CA THR A 59 -8.04 -20.59 12.30
C THR A 59 -7.60 -20.52 10.83
N THR A 60 -6.87 -19.49 10.45
CA THR A 60 -6.14 -19.38 9.18
C THR A 60 -4.62 -19.48 9.46
N ALA A 61 -3.83 -19.65 8.40
CA ALA A 61 -2.38 -19.70 8.50
C ALA A 61 -1.74 -19.44 7.13
N TRP A 62 -0.53 -18.88 7.15
CA TRP A 62 0.43 -19.15 6.09
C TRP A 62 0.97 -20.57 6.29
N VAL A 63 0.99 -21.35 5.20
CA VAL A 63 1.64 -22.66 5.16
C VAL A 63 2.65 -22.59 4.04
N GLU A 64 3.92 -22.89 4.32
CA GLU A 64 4.95 -22.94 3.27
C GLU A 64 4.67 -24.09 2.29
N GLY A 65 5.18 -23.98 1.07
CA GLY A 65 4.91 -24.93 -0.02
C GLY A 65 6.15 -25.61 -0.59
N ALA A 66 7.28 -25.56 0.11
CA ALA A 66 8.48 -26.26 -0.28
C ALA A 66 8.36 -27.75 0.03
N LYS A 67 9.22 -28.57 -0.61
CA LYS A 67 9.28 -29.99 -0.28
C LYS A 67 9.94 -30.17 1.08
N GLY A 68 9.28 -30.92 1.97
CA GLY A 68 9.77 -31.19 3.32
C GLY A 68 9.23 -30.15 4.30
N ARG A 69 10.06 -29.72 5.26
CA ARG A 69 9.61 -28.87 6.38
C ARG A 69 9.82 -27.37 6.17
N GLY A 70 10.20 -26.95 4.96
CA GLY A 70 10.40 -25.54 4.62
C GLY A 70 11.54 -24.84 5.36
N GLU A 71 12.59 -25.56 5.82
CA GLU A 71 13.78 -24.90 6.36
C GLU A 71 14.44 -24.03 5.27
N GLY A 72 14.64 -22.74 5.55
CA GLY A 72 15.07 -21.72 4.60
C GLY A 72 13.94 -20.92 3.95
N GLU A 73 12.69 -21.38 4.04
CA GLU A 73 11.53 -20.61 3.57
C GLU A 73 11.33 -19.37 4.42
N ALA A 74 10.81 -18.31 3.80
CA ALA A 74 10.69 -17.01 4.42
C ALA A 74 9.34 -16.35 4.14
N LEU A 75 8.89 -15.55 5.10
CA LEU A 75 7.75 -14.64 4.97
C LEU A 75 8.25 -13.21 5.23
N GLU A 76 7.88 -12.28 4.37
CA GLU A 76 8.17 -10.86 4.57
C GLU A 76 6.89 -10.11 4.88
N TRP A 77 6.93 -9.38 6.00
CA TRP A 77 5.87 -8.48 6.41
C TRP A 77 6.32 -7.05 6.14
N TRP A 78 5.53 -6.30 5.39
CA TRP A 78 5.83 -4.92 4.98
C TRP A 78 4.79 -3.97 5.55
N GLY A 79 5.21 -3.06 6.43
CA GLY A 79 4.39 -2.06 7.11
C GLY A 79 4.54 -0.67 6.49
N PRO A 80 4.17 0.39 7.23
CA PRO A 80 4.49 1.76 6.82
C PRO A 80 6.02 2.00 6.85
N GLU A 81 6.48 2.96 6.06
CA GLU A 81 7.86 3.44 6.14
C GLU A 81 8.03 4.27 7.42
N LEU A 82 8.98 3.85 8.26
CA LEU A 82 9.31 4.51 9.52
C LEU A 82 10.70 5.13 9.42
N THR A 83 10.89 6.23 10.13
CA THR A 83 12.14 7.03 10.10
C THR A 83 12.77 7.23 11.47
N ARG A 84 12.03 6.93 12.54
CA ARG A 84 12.43 7.06 13.95
C ARG A 84 12.01 5.83 14.77
N ALA A 85 12.03 4.66 14.14
CA ALA A 85 11.77 3.39 14.81
C ALA A 85 12.97 2.99 15.69
N LYS A 86 12.71 2.27 16.78
CA LYS A 86 13.75 1.74 17.66
C LYS A 86 13.65 0.23 17.83
N THR A 87 12.44 -0.30 18.01
CA THR A 87 12.23 -1.73 18.22
C THR A 87 10.89 -2.16 17.65
N TYR A 88 10.89 -3.30 16.95
CA TYR A 88 9.68 -4.04 16.65
C TYR A 88 9.42 -5.07 17.75
N ARG A 89 8.20 -5.05 18.30
CA ARG A 89 7.68 -6.11 19.15
C ARG A 89 6.79 -6.99 18.29
N LEU A 90 7.29 -8.20 18.01
CA LEU A 90 6.65 -9.17 17.15
C LEU A 90 5.92 -10.17 18.03
N PHE A 91 4.60 -10.30 17.86
CA PHE A 91 3.82 -11.35 18.50
C PHE A 91 3.49 -12.41 17.48
N ILE A 92 3.92 -13.65 17.74
CA ILE A 92 3.85 -14.75 16.80
C ILE A 92 3.00 -15.87 17.39
N ARG A 93 2.04 -16.39 16.63
CA ARG A 93 1.42 -17.69 16.85
C ARG A 93 2.04 -18.68 15.88
N ASN A 94 3.03 -19.43 16.36
CA ASN A 94 3.69 -20.46 15.56
C ASN A 94 2.75 -21.67 15.37
N GLY A 95 2.88 -22.38 14.26
CA GLY A 95 2.05 -23.54 13.94
C GLY A 95 0.63 -23.18 13.50
N PHE A 96 -0.15 -24.20 13.11
CA PHE A 96 -1.53 -24.01 12.66
C PHE A 96 -2.50 -24.11 13.84
N GLN A 97 -2.88 -22.97 14.41
CA GLN A 97 -3.61 -22.90 15.68
C GLN A 97 -5.14 -23.02 15.55
N LYS A 98 -5.65 -23.47 14.38
CA LYS A 98 -7.08 -23.75 14.17
C LYS A 98 -7.65 -24.75 15.16
N SER A 99 -6.82 -25.71 15.57
CA SER A 99 -7.11 -26.65 16.66
C SER A 99 -5.80 -27.20 17.21
N GLU A 100 -5.79 -27.68 18.45
CA GLU A 100 -4.62 -28.35 19.01
C GLU A 100 -4.17 -29.55 18.17
N LYS A 101 -5.14 -30.27 17.57
CA LYS A 101 -4.86 -31.37 16.64
C LYS A 101 -4.04 -30.90 15.44
N LEU A 102 -4.42 -29.80 14.80
CA LEU A 102 -3.70 -29.27 13.63
C LEU A 102 -2.35 -28.67 14.02
N PHE A 103 -2.25 -28.03 15.17
CA PHE A 103 -0.99 -27.52 15.70
C PHE A 103 0.06 -28.62 15.88
N ARG A 104 -0.35 -29.82 16.29
CA ARG A 104 0.53 -30.99 16.43
C ARG A 104 0.74 -31.75 15.12
N ALA A 105 -0.29 -31.80 14.26
CA ALA A 105 -0.24 -32.51 12.99
C ALA A 105 0.75 -31.90 12.00
N ASN A 106 0.84 -30.56 11.98
CA ASN A 106 1.71 -29.80 11.09
C ASN A 106 3.06 -29.46 11.74
N ALA A 107 4.07 -29.21 10.90
CA ALA A 107 5.30 -28.63 11.37
C ALA A 107 5.07 -27.17 11.80
N ARG A 108 5.94 -26.68 12.68
CA ARG A 108 5.84 -25.35 13.29
C ARG A 108 7.22 -24.75 13.50
N PRO A 109 7.39 -23.43 13.34
CA PRO A 109 8.68 -22.80 13.53
C PRO A 109 9.27 -23.06 14.92
N ARG A 110 10.55 -23.45 14.94
CA ARG A 110 11.36 -23.61 16.15
C ARG A 110 12.38 -22.49 16.26
N LYS A 111 13.34 -22.41 15.33
CA LYS A 111 14.27 -21.28 15.24
C LYS A 111 13.89 -20.42 14.07
N VAL A 112 13.83 -19.11 14.28
CA VAL A 112 13.54 -18.13 13.23
C VAL A 112 14.66 -17.10 13.17
N LYS A 113 15.00 -16.68 11.96
CA LYS A 113 15.86 -15.51 11.71
C LYS A 113 14.97 -14.34 11.31
N LEU A 114 15.11 -13.24 12.01
CA LEU A 114 14.35 -12.01 11.79
C LEU A 114 15.28 -10.93 11.25
N GLU A 115 14.98 -10.43 10.06
CA GLU A 115 15.79 -9.41 9.38
C GLU A 115 14.94 -8.16 9.17
N PRO A 116 15.31 -6.99 9.74
CA PRO A 116 14.63 -5.75 9.42
C PRO A 116 14.83 -5.41 7.93
N LEU A 117 13.79 -4.92 7.27
CA LEU A 117 13.80 -4.65 5.84
C LEU A 117 13.56 -3.18 5.54
N VAL A 118 14.20 -2.71 4.48
CA VAL A 118 13.83 -1.49 3.74
C VAL A 118 13.55 -1.86 2.29
N GLN A 119 12.65 -1.11 1.67
CA GLN A 119 12.43 -1.21 0.24
C GLN A 119 13.54 -0.42 -0.46
N GLY A 120 14.48 -1.12 -1.09
CA GLY A 120 15.48 -0.52 -1.97
C GLY A 120 14.97 -0.44 -3.41
N GLU A 121 15.73 0.26 -4.26
CA GLU A 121 15.41 0.46 -5.68
C GLU A 121 15.30 -0.87 -6.45
N THR A 122 16.13 -1.85 -6.11
CA THR A 122 16.19 -3.16 -6.76
C THR A 122 15.41 -4.24 -6.01
N GLY A 123 14.63 -3.89 -4.99
CA GLY A 123 13.86 -4.82 -4.18
C GLY A 123 14.15 -4.74 -2.68
N ALA A 124 13.73 -5.77 -1.95
CA ALA A 124 13.89 -5.87 -0.51
C ALA A 124 15.38 -5.91 -0.11
N GLN A 125 15.80 -5.00 0.77
CA GLN A 125 17.15 -4.99 1.34
C GLN A 125 17.08 -5.16 2.85
N VAL A 126 18.00 -5.96 3.38
CA VAL A 126 18.17 -6.10 4.83
C VAL A 126 18.83 -4.85 5.37
N THR A 127 18.28 -4.31 6.45
CA THR A 127 18.83 -3.19 7.20
C THR A 127 19.03 -3.59 8.66
N GLY A 128 19.97 -2.95 9.35
CA GLY A 128 20.26 -3.26 10.75
C GLY A 128 20.82 -4.66 10.98
N THR A 129 20.62 -5.18 12.19
CA THR A 129 21.18 -6.48 12.62
C THR A 129 20.08 -7.54 12.62
N ALA A 130 20.36 -8.69 11.99
CA ALA A 130 19.47 -9.84 12.06
C ALA A 130 19.44 -10.45 13.47
N LEU A 131 18.28 -10.92 13.91
CA LEU A 131 18.10 -11.61 15.18
C LEU A 131 17.70 -13.06 14.92
N GLU A 132 18.47 -14.01 15.45
CA GLU A 132 18.05 -15.41 15.54
C GLU A 132 17.47 -15.69 16.92
N THR A 133 16.29 -16.31 16.96
CA THR A 133 15.63 -16.67 18.22
C THR A 133 14.91 -18.01 18.12
N GLU A 134 14.73 -18.66 19.26
CA GLU A 134 13.93 -19.89 19.38
C GLU A 134 12.52 -19.55 19.91
N LEU A 135 11.49 -20.03 19.21
CA LEU A 135 10.10 -20.00 19.62
C LEU A 135 9.78 -21.29 20.37
N LYS A 136 8.99 -21.17 21.43
CA LYS A 136 8.53 -22.31 22.24
C LYS A 136 7.50 -23.13 21.47
N ASP A 137 7.44 -24.41 21.80
CA ASP A 137 6.43 -25.34 21.27
C ASP A 137 5.11 -25.24 22.05
N VAL A 138 4.43 -24.09 21.97
CA VAL A 138 3.20 -23.80 22.71
C VAL A 138 2.17 -23.09 21.82
N LEU A 139 0.89 -23.30 22.11
CA LEU A 139 -0.21 -22.52 21.56
C LEU A 139 -0.21 -21.10 22.14
N GLY A 140 -0.82 -20.17 21.41
CA GLY A 140 -0.95 -18.77 21.81
C GLY A 140 0.20 -17.89 21.35
N TRP A 141 0.18 -16.65 21.83
CA TRP A 141 1.13 -15.61 21.44
C TRP A 141 2.49 -15.78 22.11
N GLN A 142 3.54 -15.52 21.35
CA GLN A 142 4.90 -15.41 21.82
C GLN A 142 5.50 -14.09 21.37
N GLU A 143 6.12 -13.36 22.28
CA GLU A 143 6.77 -12.09 21.95
C GLU A 143 8.23 -12.30 21.58
N VAL A 144 8.67 -11.64 20.51
CA VAL A 144 10.06 -11.43 20.16
C VAL A 144 10.30 -9.94 19.98
N ARG A 145 11.34 -9.42 20.64
CA ARG A 145 11.77 -8.02 20.45
C ARG A 145 12.93 -7.97 19.47
N LEU A 146 12.71 -7.30 18.35
CA LEU A 146 13.68 -7.08 17.30
C LEU A 146 14.13 -5.61 17.34
N PRO A 147 15.36 -5.31 17.79
CA PRO A 147 15.94 -3.99 17.59
C PRO A 147 15.99 -3.67 16.09
N VAL A 148 15.50 -2.50 15.70
CA VAL A 148 15.47 -2.04 14.31
C VAL A 148 16.20 -0.70 14.18
N PRO A 149 16.80 -0.41 13.02
CA PRO A 149 17.33 0.91 12.76
C PRO A 149 16.21 1.94 12.64
N ASN A 150 16.58 3.22 12.73
CA ASN A 150 15.66 4.36 12.58
C ASN A 150 14.80 4.25 11.32
N LYS A 151 15.42 3.94 10.17
CA LYS A 151 14.73 3.72 8.90
C LYS A 151 14.45 2.24 8.69
N VAL A 152 13.17 1.85 8.70
CA VAL A 152 12.71 0.47 8.52
C VAL A 152 11.30 0.45 7.95
N HIS A 153 11.03 -0.48 7.05
CA HIS A 153 9.74 -0.62 6.35
C HIS A 153 9.06 -1.95 6.70
N GLY A 154 9.82 -2.97 7.11
CA GLY A 154 9.29 -4.31 7.31
C GLY A 154 10.23 -5.26 8.04
N VAL A 155 9.88 -6.53 8.06
CA VAL A 155 10.66 -7.61 8.65
C VAL A 155 10.51 -8.90 7.82
N ARG A 156 11.63 -9.57 7.55
CA ARG A 156 11.66 -10.94 7.02
C ARG A 156 11.76 -11.91 8.18
N LEU A 157 10.90 -12.91 8.22
CA LEU A 157 10.98 -14.07 9.10
C LEU A 157 11.36 -15.28 8.25
N THR A 158 12.55 -15.82 8.47
CA THR A 158 13.06 -17.04 7.81
C THR A 158 13.02 -18.21 8.79
N LEU A 159 12.54 -19.35 8.31
CA LEU A 159 12.48 -20.62 9.05
C LEU A 159 13.88 -21.24 9.13
N ALA A 160 14.60 -21.03 10.24
CA ALA A 160 15.93 -21.59 10.43
C ALA A 160 15.88 -23.07 10.86
N SER A 161 14.90 -23.45 11.67
CA SER A 161 14.56 -24.86 11.93
C SER A 161 13.13 -25.00 12.44
N THR A 162 12.58 -26.21 12.36
CA THR A 162 11.17 -26.48 12.71
C THR A 162 11.04 -27.62 13.70
N TYR A 163 9.98 -27.59 14.51
CA TYR A 163 9.49 -28.79 15.18
C TYR A 163 8.72 -29.62 14.15
N PRO A 164 8.94 -30.94 14.07
CA PRO A 164 8.22 -31.78 13.13
C PRO A 164 6.73 -31.88 13.49
N GLY A 165 5.90 -31.96 12.46
CA GLY A 165 4.50 -32.37 12.60
C GLY A 165 4.39 -33.89 12.74
N THR A 166 3.28 -34.37 13.32
CA THR A 166 3.02 -35.81 13.41
C THR A 166 2.46 -36.41 12.12
N THR A 167 2.02 -35.57 11.18
CA THR A 167 1.29 -36.02 9.97
C THR A 167 1.74 -35.27 8.71
N TYR A 168 1.95 -33.97 8.82
CA TYR A 168 2.33 -33.11 7.69
C TYR A 168 3.67 -32.46 7.98
N ASP A 169 4.53 -32.45 6.97
CA ASP A 169 5.82 -31.77 7.04
C ASP A 169 5.67 -30.26 6.84
N ASP A 170 4.58 -29.79 6.23
CA ASP A 170 4.39 -28.38 5.89
C ASP A 170 4.37 -27.49 7.15
N THR A 171 5.24 -26.48 7.17
CA THR A 171 5.36 -25.56 8.31
C THR A 171 4.33 -24.43 8.25
N CYS A 172 3.62 -24.23 9.37
CA CYS A 172 2.57 -23.24 9.47
C CYS A 172 2.92 -22.07 10.41
N ILE A 173 2.44 -20.87 10.06
CA ILE A 173 2.37 -19.71 10.95
C ILE A 173 0.94 -19.17 10.91
N SER A 174 0.24 -19.20 12.04
CA SER A 174 -1.13 -18.69 12.13
C SER A 174 -1.18 -17.17 12.14
N ASP A 175 -0.37 -16.52 12.98
CA ASP A 175 -0.38 -15.06 13.10
C ASP A 175 1.01 -14.47 13.35
N LEU A 176 1.21 -13.24 12.86
CA LEU A 176 2.33 -12.32 13.09
C LEU A 176 1.77 -10.90 13.26
N ARG A 177 1.75 -10.41 14.49
CA ARG A 177 1.46 -9.00 14.79
C ARG A 177 2.75 -8.23 15.00
N VAL A 178 2.81 -7.03 14.44
CA VAL A 178 3.97 -6.14 14.56
C VAL A 178 3.54 -4.88 15.29
N TYR A 179 4.25 -4.57 16.38
CA TYR A 179 4.14 -3.31 17.08
C TYR A 179 5.47 -2.59 17.01
N VAL A 180 5.45 -1.26 17.07
CA VAL A 180 6.67 -0.44 17.05
C VAL A 180 6.79 0.42 18.30
N GLU A 181 7.99 0.41 18.85
CA GLU A 181 8.49 1.42 19.79
C GLU A 181 9.38 2.39 19.00
N GLY A 182 9.08 3.67 19.07
CA GLY A 182 9.73 4.71 18.28
C GLY A 182 9.08 6.07 18.48
N GLU A 183 9.56 7.05 17.73
CA GLU A 183 9.10 8.44 17.80
C GLU A 183 8.38 8.89 16.51
N ASP A 184 8.14 7.96 15.58
CA ASP A 184 7.30 8.22 14.41
C ASP A 184 5.84 8.52 14.85
N PRO A 185 5.19 9.53 14.25
CA PRO A 185 3.77 9.81 14.53
C PRO A 185 2.89 8.62 14.17
N TYR A 186 2.10 8.14 15.14
CA TYR A 186 1.12 7.09 14.90
C TYR A 186 -0.07 7.61 14.08
N LYS A 187 -0.48 6.85 13.06
CA LYS A 187 -1.57 7.20 12.14
C LYS A 187 -2.72 6.18 12.25
N PRO A 188 -3.57 6.25 13.29
CA PRO A 188 -4.54 5.21 13.58
C PRO A 188 -5.52 4.93 12.42
N GLU A 189 -5.91 5.96 11.65
CA GLU A 189 -6.80 5.81 10.50
C GLU A 189 -6.14 5.03 9.36
N ALA A 190 -4.85 5.30 9.10
CA ALA A 190 -4.08 4.62 8.06
C ALA A 190 -3.85 3.14 8.41
N GLU A 191 -3.73 2.83 9.70
CA GLU A 191 -3.60 1.47 10.21
C GLU A 191 -4.93 0.72 10.21
N ALA A 192 -6.03 1.38 10.59
CA ALA A 192 -7.37 0.81 10.48
C ALA A 192 -7.72 0.48 9.01
N ALA A 193 -7.41 1.38 8.08
CA ALA A 193 -7.62 1.16 6.65
C ALA A 193 -6.77 0.01 6.07
N ALA A 194 -5.55 -0.21 6.59
CA ALA A 194 -4.73 -1.36 6.22
C ALA A 194 -5.33 -2.67 6.77
N PHE A 195 -5.75 -2.67 8.03
CA PHE A 195 -6.33 -3.86 8.64
C PHE A 195 -7.64 -4.28 7.97
N GLU A 196 -8.52 -3.34 7.65
CA GLU A 196 -9.76 -3.64 6.92
C GLU A 196 -9.49 -4.27 5.55
N GLN A 197 -8.39 -3.93 4.88
CA GLN A 197 -8.00 -4.61 3.64
C GLN A 197 -7.64 -6.08 3.86
N VAL A 198 -6.91 -6.39 4.94
CA VAL A 198 -6.58 -7.76 5.33
C VAL A 198 -7.84 -8.54 5.74
N ARG A 199 -8.73 -7.93 6.51
CA ARG A 199 -9.99 -8.56 6.92
C ARG A 199 -10.92 -8.82 5.74
N ALA A 200 -11.09 -7.85 4.86
CA ALA A 200 -11.91 -8.01 3.65
C ALA A 200 -11.38 -9.13 2.76
N PHE A 201 -10.05 -9.21 2.63
CA PHE A 201 -9.37 -10.28 1.90
C PHE A 201 -9.64 -11.68 2.47
N ALA A 202 -9.52 -11.83 3.79
CA ALA A 202 -9.74 -13.10 4.47
C ALA A 202 -11.22 -13.49 4.42
N LEU A 203 -12.13 -12.51 4.59
CA LEU A 203 -13.57 -12.71 4.53
C LEU A 203 -14.03 -13.19 3.15
N GLU A 204 -13.56 -12.56 2.07
CA GLU A 204 -13.94 -12.94 0.70
C GLU A 204 -13.56 -14.40 0.39
N ARG A 205 -12.39 -14.84 0.86
CA ARG A 205 -11.93 -16.22 0.68
C ARG A 205 -12.69 -17.22 1.55
N LYS A 206 -12.95 -16.89 2.81
CA LYS A 206 -13.83 -17.70 3.68
C LYS A 206 -15.22 -17.87 3.06
N GLN A 207 -15.79 -16.80 2.51
CA GLN A 207 -17.06 -16.85 1.79
C GLN A 207 -16.96 -17.67 0.50
N SER A 208 -15.88 -17.55 -0.26
CA SER A 208 -15.67 -18.32 -1.49
C SER A 208 -15.53 -19.81 -1.22
N ALA A 209 -14.81 -20.19 -0.15
CA ALA A 209 -14.68 -21.57 0.32
C ALA A 209 -16.01 -22.16 0.82
N ALA A 210 -16.94 -21.32 1.29
CA ALA A 210 -18.27 -21.75 1.71
C ALA A 210 -19.26 -21.96 0.54
N ARG A 211 -18.95 -21.49 -0.68
CA ARG A 211 -19.82 -21.69 -1.86
C ARG A 211 -19.66 -23.10 -2.42
N SER A 212 -20.74 -23.68 -2.95
CA SER A 212 -20.72 -24.97 -3.65
C SER A 212 -20.64 -24.80 -5.17
N GLY A 213 -19.93 -25.69 -5.88
CA GLY A 213 -19.93 -25.75 -7.35
C GLY A 213 -18.89 -24.83 -8.02
N ASN A 214 -19.18 -24.32 -9.23
CA ASN A 214 -18.24 -23.45 -9.98
C ASN A 214 -18.05 -22.06 -9.33
N GLU A 215 -18.93 -21.65 -8.42
CA GLU A 215 -18.92 -20.34 -7.76
C GLU A 215 -17.87 -20.21 -6.64
N SER A 216 -17.23 -21.32 -6.24
CA SER A 216 -16.10 -21.35 -5.31
C SER A 216 -14.74 -21.22 -6.00
N LYS A 217 -14.68 -21.16 -7.34
CA LYS A 217 -13.42 -21.16 -8.10
C LYS A 217 -12.72 -19.80 -8.10
N MET A 218 -11.99 -19.50 -7.03
CA MET A 218 -11.06 -18.36 -7.01
C MET A 218 -9.66 -18.81 -7.45
N GLU A 219 -9.27 -18.47 -8.69
CA GLU A 219 -7.94 -18.82 -9.20
C GLU A 219 -6.82 -18.09 -8.44
N TRP A 220 -5.72 -18.82 -8.22
CA TRP A 220 -4.50 -18.25 -7.67
C TRP A 220 -3.97 -17.13 -8.55
N ALA A 221 -3.56 -16.10 -7.85
CA ALA A 221 -2.83 -15.00 -8.38
C ALA A 221 -1.49 -15.48 -8.97
N PRO A 222 -1.11 -15.12 -10.21
CA PRO A 222 0.22 -15.43 -10.71
C PRO A 222 1.29 -14.82 -9.78
N ARG A 223 2.25 -15.64 -9.35
CA ARG A 223 3.53 -15.14 -8.80
C ARG A 223 4.32 -14.53 -9.96
N TYR A 224 5.20 -13.57 -9.71
CA TYR A 224 6.04 -12.97 -10.76
C TYR A 224 7.53 -13.16 -10.45
N THR A 225 8.33 -13.45 -11.47
CA THR A 225 9.79 -13.30 -11.45
C THR A 225 10.18 -11.94 -12.03
N VAL A 226 11.26 -11.35 -11.52
CA VAL A 226 11.74 -10.03 -11.92
C VAL A 226 13.07 -10.17 -12.64
N GLU A 227 13.17 -9.60 -13.84
CA GLU A 227 14.39 -9.46 -14.63
C GLU A 227 14.77 -7.98 -14.71
N THR A 228 16.02 -7.63 -14.43
CA THR A 228 16.53 -6.28 -14.65
C THR A 228 17.02 -6.17 -16.09
N LEU A 229 16.34 -5.36 -16.91
CA LEU A 229 16.69 -5.14 -18.32
C LEU A 229 17.65 -3.97 -18.51
N LEU A 230 17.60 -2.97 -17.64
CA LEU A 230 18.50 -1.83 -17.62
C LEU A 230 18.61 -1.28 -16.20
N SER A 231 19.82 -0.93 -15.75
CA SER A 231 20.06 -0.11 -14.57
C SER A 231 21.21 0.83 -14.88
N ARG A 232 20.97 2.13 -14.85
CA ARG A 232 21.94 3.15 -15.25
C ARG A 232 21.73 4.45 -14.47
N ASP A 233 22.81 5.06 -14.02
CA ASP A 233 22.80 6.41 -13.46
C ASP A 233 22.88 7.46 -14.58
N ILE A 234 22.15 8.56 -14.41
CA ILE A 234 22.09 9.69 -15.35
C ILE A 234 23.12 10.72 -14.89
N SER A 235 23.97 11.20 -15.80
CA SER A 235 24.88 12.31 -15.51
C SER A 235 24.20 13.65 -15.72
N ASP A 236 24.60 14.68 -14.96
CA ASP A 236 24.03 16.05 -15.01
C ASP A 236 23.96 16.66 -16.42
N ASP A 237 24.83 16.24 -17.34
CA ASP A 237 24.90 16.76 -18.72
C ASP A 237 23.87 16.17 -19.70
N GLU A 238 23.07 15.18 -19.29
CA GLU A 238 22.06 14.51 -20.14
C GLU A 238 20.64 15.10 -20.02
N GLU A 239 20.52 16.26 -19.38
CA GLU A 239 19.21 16.91 -19.18
C GLU A 239 18.69 17.56 -20.47
N GLU A 240 17.65 16.97 -21.08
CA GLU A 240 16.98 17.54 -22.25
C GLU A 240 16.14 18.77 -21.89
N ARG A 241 16.74 19.96 -22.05
CA ARG A 241 16.09 21.25 -21.83
C ARG A 241 14.93 21.47 -22.81
N GLY A 242 13.77 21.88 -22.30
CA GLY A 242 12.60 22.26 -23.10
C GLY A 242 11.51 21.19 -23.22
N LEU A 243 11.70 20.02 -22.60
CA LEU A 243 10.65 18.98 -22.50
C LEU A 243 9.77 19.16 -21.26
N THR A 244 8.53 18.67 -21.36
CA THR A 244 7.58 18.61 -20.23
C THR A 244 7.93 17.46 -19.28
N TYR A 245 7.39 17.47 -18.06
CA TYR A 245 7.88 16.63 -16.94
C TYR A 245 8.06 15.13 -17.25
N ALA A 246 6.98 14.41 -17.56
CA ALA A 246 7.05 12.96 -17.79
C ALA A 246 7.78 12.63 -19.10
N VAL A 247 7.62 13.47 -20.12
CA VAL A 247 8.35 13.35 -21.39
C VAL A 247 9.86 13.50 -21.19
N ARG A 248 10.30 14.46 -20.37
CA ARG A 248 11.71 14.68 -20.00
C ARG A 248 12.28 13.44 -19.35
N HIS A 249 11.61 12.91 -18.32
CA HIS A 249 12.10 11.73 -17.61
C HIS A 249 12.18 10.51 -18.55
N ILE A 250 11.13 10.19 -19.29
CA ILE A 250 11.12 8.99 -20.14
C ILE A 250 12.09 9.09 -21.34
N ALA A 251 12.47 10.30 -21.76
CA ALA A 251 13.48 10.52 -22.81
C ALA A 251 14.88 10.02 -22.41
N THR A 252 15.20 10.02 -21.11
CA THR A 252 16.49 9.52 -20.58
C THR A 252 16.67 8.00 -20.71
N VAL A 253 15.59 7.27 -21.04
CA VAL A 253 15.61 5.82 -21.21
C VAL A 253 16.08 5.47 -22.62
N PRO A 254 17.26 4.82 -22.77
CA PRO A 254 17.79 4.46 -24.08
C PRO A 254 16.90 3.41 -24.75
N GLU A 255 16.71 3.52 -26.06
CA GLU A 255 16.01 2.50 -26.83
C GLU A 255 16.85 1.23 -26.93
N MET A 256 16.32 0.10 -26.45
CA MET A 256 16.94 -1.22 -26.63
C MET A 256 15.94 -2.23 -27.20
N PRO A 257 16.39 -3.21 -28.00
CA PRO A 257 15.52 -4.23 -28.58
C PRO A 257 14.65 -4.97 -27.55
N GLY A 258 15.19 -5.21 -26.34
CA GLY A 258 14.53 -5.96 -25.29
C GLY A 258 13.22 -5.33 -24.77
N TYR A 259 13.03 -4.02 -24.92
CA TYR A 259 11.86 -3.30 -24.41
C TYR A 259 11.35 -2.17 -25.33
N LYS A 260 11.84 -2.07 -26.58
CA LYS A 260 11.47 -1.02 -27.54
C LYS A 260 9.96 -0.80 -27.68
N SER A 261 9.19 -1.87 -27.89
CA SER A 261 7.72 -1.78 -28.02
C SER A 261 7.04 -1.24 -26.76
N ALA A 262 7.55 -1.62 -25.58
CA ALA A 262 7.06 -1.08 -24.31
C ALA A 262 7.42 0.40 -24.15
N LEU A 263 8.65 0.79 -24.49
CA LEU A 263 9.11 2.18 -24.41
C LEU A 263 8.27 3.11 -25.31
N GLU A 264 7.91 2.67 -26.52
CA GLU A 264 7.06 3.46 -27.43
C GLU A 264 5.65 3.69 -26.89
N ARG A 265 5.07 2.71 -26.18
CA ARG A 265 3.79 2.89 -25.47
C ARG A 265 3.95 3.81 -24.26
N ALA A 266 5.04 3.66 -23.50
CA ALA A 266 5.35 4.49 -22.35
C ALA A 266 5.50 5.98 -22.74
N LYS A 267 6.22 6.28 -23.83
CA LYS A 267 6.38 7.66 -24.35
C LYS A 267 5.04 8.32 -24.69
N LYS A 268 4.15 7.62 -25.40
CA LYS A 268 2.81 8.11 -25.73
C LYS A 268 1.96 8.38 -24.49
N ALA A 269 2.05 7.52 -23.49
CA ALA A 269 1.36 7.71 -22.23
C ALA A 269 1.96 8.88 -21.43
N ALA A 270 3.27 9.10 -21.48
CA ALA A 270 3.94 10.23 -20.83
C ALA A 270 3.52 11.59 -21.42
N GLU A 271 3.41 11.68 -22.75
CA GLU A 271 2.85 12.88 -23.42
C GLU A 271 1.42 13.16 -22.94
N LEU A 272 0.59 12.13 -22.83
CA LEU A 272 -0.77 12.28 -22.31
C LEU A 272 -0.76 12.69 -20.84
N PHE A 273 0.13 12.10 -20.04
CA PHE A 273 0.29 12.44 -18.63
C PHE A 273 0.62 13.92 -18.46
N ASP A 274 1.56 14.47 -19.21
CA ASP A 274 1.93 15.89 -19.10
C ASP A 274 0.79 16.83 -19.48
N ARG A 275 0.01 16.49 -20.53
CA ARG A 275 -1.18 17.28 -20.91
C ARG A 275 -2.33 17.14 -19.90
N ALA A 276 -2.49 15.96 -19.31
CA ALA A 276 -3.56 15.64 -18.37
C ALA A 276 -3.21 16.01 -16.93
N SER A 277 -1.93 16.21 -16.61
CA SER A 277 -1.46 16.35 -15.24
C SER A 277 -2.05 17.59 -14.58
N LEU A 278 -2.57 17.35 -13.38
CA LEU A 278 -3.20 18.37 -12.57
C LEU A 278 -2.19 19.22 -11.78
N ASP A 279 -0.92 18.79 -11.72
CA ASP A 279 0.11 19.47 -10.92
C ASP A 279 0.91 20.45 -11.79
N TYR A 280 1.12 20.14 -13.07
CA TYR A 280 1.83 21.04 -13.99
C TYR A 280 0.92 22.09 -14.64
N GLN A 281 -0.25 21.68 -15.15
CA GLN A 281 -1.15 22.60 -15.87
C GLN A 281 -2.34 23.08 -15.05
N GLY A 282 -2.55 22.55 -13.84
CA GLY A 282 -3.60 23.00 -12.94
C GLY A 282 -4.98 23.02 -13.61
N GLN A 283 -5.63 24.19 -13.61
CA GLN A 283 -6.96 24.39 -14.21
C GLN A 283 -7.00 24.28 -15.74
N GLU A 284 -5.84 24.44 -16.39
CA GLU A 284 -5.73 24.40 -17.86
C GLU A 284 -5.44 22.99 -18.38
N SER A 285 -5.23 22.02 -17.48
CA SER A 285 -5.00 20.62 -17.85
C SER A 285 -6.11 20.07 -18.74
N GLU A 286 -5.73 19.24 -19.72
CA GLU A 286 -6.65 18.59 -20.64
C GLU A 286 -7.71 17.77 -19.88
N ALA A 287 -7.30 17.14 -18.77
CA ALA A 287 -8.18 16.37 -17.91
C ALA A 287 -9.27 17.24 -17.28
N ARG A 288 -8.96 18.41 -16.72
CA ARG A 288 -9.99 19.30 -16.15
C ARG A 288 -10.86 19.95 -17.21
N ALA A 289 -10.29 20.27 -18.36
CA ALA A 289 -10.99 20.98 -19.42
C ALA A 289 -11.98 20.07 -20.17
N LYS A 290 -11.63 18.80 -20.40
CA LYS A 290 -12.33 17.94 -21.37
C LYS A 290 -12.85 16.62 -20.82
N TRP A 291 -12.39 16.17 -19.66
CA TRP A 291 -12.72 14.83 -19.16
C TRP A 291 -13.88 14.87 -18.16
N THR A 292 -14.59 13.75 -18.04
CA THR A 292 -15.76 13.64 -17.17
C THR A 292 -15.30 13.36 -15.75
N ARG A 293 -15.80 14.14 -14.79
CA ARG A 293 -15.61 13.83 -13.37
C ARG A 293 -16.48 12.67 -12.95
N VAL A 294 -15.85 11.68 -12.35
CA VAL A 294 -16.52 10.47 -11.90
C VAL A 294 -16.35 10.29 -10.39
N LYS A 295 -17.17 9.42 -9.81
CA LYS A 295 -16.99 8.92 -8.45
C LYS A 295 -16.79 7.40 -8.48
N PRO A 296 -15.92 6.84 -7.62
CA PRO A 296 -15.87 5.40 -7.45
C PRO A 296 -17.20 4.93 -6.83
N MET A 297 -17.90 4.01 -7.49
CA MET A 297 -19.21 3.47 -7.05
C MET A 297 -19.11 2.71 -5.73
N GLN A 298 -17.99 2.04 -5.54
CA GLN A 298 -17.47 1.39 -4.35
C GLN A 298 -16.21 0.69 -4.85
N LEU A 299 -15.14 0.65 -4.05
CA LEU A 299 -14.18 -0.43 -4.22
C LEU A 299 -14.97 -1.69 -3.84
N ARG A 300 -15.61 -2.37 -4.80
CA ARG A 300 -15.97 -3.79 -4.59
C ARG A 300 -14.69 -4.45 -4.08
N SER A 301 -14.77 -5.36 -3.11
CA SER A 301 -13.61 -6.14 -2.63
C SER A 301 -12.82 -6.54 -3.87
N GLN A 302 -11.75 -5.80 -4.14
CA GLN A 302 -11.05 -5.89 -5.42
C GLN A 302 -10.69 -7.35 -5.50
N THR A 303 -11.18 -8.09 -6.51
CA THR A 303 -11.09 -9.57 -6.54
C THR A 303 -9.79 -9.96 -5.90
N ALA A 304 -9.82 -10.47 -4.67
CA ALA A 304 -8.65 -10.34 -3.82
C ALA A 304 -7.45 -11.13 -4.36
N SER A 305 -7.68 -11.97 -5.38
CA SER A 305 -6.70 -12.48 -6.34
C SER A 305 -5.85 -11.40 -7.05
N ALA A 306 -6.41 -10.34 -7.66
CA ALA A 306 -5.61 -9.33 -8.38
C ALA A 306 -4.63 -8.58 -7.46
N ARG A 307 -5.08 -8.26 -6.23
CA ARG A 307 -4.23 -7.67 -5.19
C ARG A 307 -3.15 -8.64 -4.69
N THR A 308 -3.45 -9.93 -4.50
CA THR A 308 -2.44 -10.95 -4.14
C THR A 308 -1.42 -11.19 -5.25
N ALA A 309 -1.83 -11.16 -6.52
CA ALA A 309 -0.94 -11.41 -7.67
C ALA A 309 0.11 -10.33 -7.78
N LEU A 310 -0.36 -9.09 -7.66
CA LEU A 310 0.46 -7.93 -7.85
C LEU A 310 1.19 -7.56 -6.56
N SER A 311 0.79 -8.07 -5.38
CA SER A 311 1.45 -7.75 -4.11
C SER A 311 2.94 -8.04 -4.17
N ALA A 312 3.42 -9.07 -4.86
CA ALA A 312 4.85 -9.31 -5.08
C ALA A 312 5.61 -8.09 -5.69
N MET A 313 4.90 -7.16 -6.33
CA MET A 313 5.40 -5.97 -7.03
C MET A 313 5.19 -4.64 -6.28
N GLU A 314 4.97 -4.62 -4.96
CA GLU A 314 4.74 -3.36 -4.19
C GLU A 314 5.88 -2.34 -4.34
N SER A 315 7.08 -2.76 -4.74
CA SER A 315 8.20 -1.86 -5.08
C SER A 315 7.84 -0.83 -6.15
N ASP A 316 6.84 -1.12 -6.98
CA ASP A 316 6.55 -0.40 -8.21
C ASP A 316 5.23 0.38 -8.16
N GLY A 317 4.40 0.22 -7.12
CA GLY A 317 3.14 0.97 -6.98
C GLY A 317 1.90 0.38 -7.66
N ILE A 318 2.07 -0.65 -8.49
CA ILE A 318 0.98 -1.26 -9.27
C ILE A 318 -0.04 -2.02 -8.40
N VAL A 319 0.34 -2.44 -7.19
CA VAL A 319 -0.56 -3.10 -6.21
C VAL A 319 -1.75 -2.22 -5.86
N ARG A 320 -1.48 -0.93 -5.64
CA ARG A 320 -2.48 0.03 -5.17
C ARG A 320 -3.56 0.29 -6.21
N ILE A 321 -3.24 0.05 -7.48
CA ILE A 321 -4.13 0.25 -8.63
C ILE A 321 -4.52 -1.07 -9.32
N ALA A 322 -4.27 -2.22 -8.66
CA ALA A 322 -4.61 -3.56 -9.17
C ALA A 322 -6.08 -3.64 -9.64
N GLY A 323 -7.00 -3.08 -8.84
CA GLY A 323 -8.42 -3.04 -9.19
C GLY A 323 -8.74 -2.24 -10.46
N MET A 324 -7.84 -1.35 -10.91
CA MET A 324 -8.02 -0.51 -12.11
C MET A 324 -7.44 -1.13 -13.37
N LEU A 325 -6.80 -2.30 -13.30
CA LEU A 325 -6.24 -2.98 -14.48
C LEU A 325 -7.32 -3.52 -15.43
N HIS A 326 -8.52 -3.77 -14.91
CA HIS A 326 -9.70 -4.12 -15.70
C HIS A 326 -10.78 -3.06 -15.49
N GLN A 327 -11.25 -2.46 -16.58
CA GLN A 327 -12.22 -1.38 -16.52
C GLN A 327 -13.56 -1.85 -15.93
N GLY A 328 -13.94 -3.12 -16.12
CA GLY A 328 -15.16 -3.71 -15.53
C GLY A 328 -15.11 -3.91 -14.02
N ASP A 329 -13.92 -3.93 -13.42
CA ASP A 329 -13.72 -4.10 -11.97
C ASP A 329 -13.81 -2.76 -11.22
N VAL A 330 -13.78 -1.63 -11.95
CA VAL A 330 -13.99 -0.29 -11.41
C VAL A 330 -15.21 0.34 -12.06
N SER A 331 -16.28 0.45 -11.29
CA SER A 331 -17.44 1.23 -11.72
C SER A 331 -17.26 2.69 -11.32
N PHE A 332 -17.21 3.53 -12.34
CA PHE A 332 -17.27 4.97 -12.22
C PHE A 332 -18.66 5.39 -12.65
N PHE A 333 -19.37 6.12 -11.80
CA PHE A 333 -20.62 6.77 -12.20
C PHE A 333 -20.34 8.25 -12.45
N GLU A 334 -20.98 8.78 -13.49
CA GLU A 334 -20.98 10.22 -13.73
C GLU A 334 -21.46 10.90 -12.45
N ALA A 335 -20.70 11.88 -11.98
CA ALA A 335 -21.09 12.63 -10.80
C ALA A 335 -22.27 13.55 -11.15
N ASP A 336 -23.48 12.99 -11.22
CA ASP A 336 -24.69 13.75 -11.54
C ASP A 336 -25.05 14.71 -10.39
N ALA A 337 -25.36 15.95 -10.77
CA ALA A 337 -25.75 17.09 -9.94
C ALA A 337 -24.75 17.45 -8.81
N SER A 338 -23.70 18.24 -9.06
CA SER A 338 -23.82 19.56 -9.68
C SER A 338 -22.49 20.30 -9.56
N GLN A 339 -21.75 20.48 -10.66
CA GLN A 339 -20.64 21.44 -10.66
C GLN A 339 -21.14 22.82 -10.16
N ALA A 340 -22.35 23.22 -10.54
CA ALA A 340 -22.96 24.47 -10.12
C ALA A 340 -23.33 24.53 -8.62
N LYS A 341 -23.93 23.49 -8.04
CA LYS A 341 -24.37 23.49 -6.63
C LYS A 341 -23.24 23.11 -5.67
N MET A 342 -22.23 22.37 -6.13
CA MET A 342 -20.93 22.28 -5.44
C MET A 342 -20.21 23.65 -5.47
N LYS A 343 -20.03 24.28 -6.64
CA LYS A 343 -19.47 25.66 -6.74
C LYS A 343 -20.26 26.65 -5.88
N ALA A 344 -21.58 26.53 -5.80
CA ALA A 344 -22.42 27.37 -4.95
C ALA A 344 -22.22 27.08 -3.45
N ALA A 345 -22.14 25.81 -3.05
CA ALA A 345 -21.87 25.41 -1.67
C ALA A 345 -20.47 25.87 -1.21
N LEU A 346 -19.48 25.77 -2.10
CA LEU A 346 -18.10 26.21 -1.85
C LEU A 346 -18.00 27.73 -1.81
N LYS A 347 -18.67 28.45 -2.71
CA LYS A 347 -18.77 29.92 -2.66
C LYS A 347 -19.45 30.38 -1.36
N LYS A 348 -20.44 29.63 -0.88
CA LYS A 348 -21.10 29.89 0.41
C LYS A 348 -20.18 29.61 1.60
N ALA A 349 -19.42 28.52 1.59
CA ALA A 349 -18.44 28.18 2.61
C ALA A 349 -17.29 29.20 2.68
N SER A 350 -16.73 29.59 1.52
CA SER A 350 -15.69 30.63 1.41
C SER A 350 -16.16 31.97 1.96
N LYS A 351 -17.40 32.40 1.63
CA LYS A 351 -17.97 33.63 2.19
C LYS A 351 -18.13 33.56 3.72
N ALA A 352 -18.55 32.41 4.25
CA ALA A 352 -18.70 32.20 5.68
C ALA A 352 -17.34 32.23 6.40
N GLN A 353 -16.32 31.55 5.87
CA GLN A 353 -14.97 31.54 6.43
C GLN A 353 -14.31 32.91 6.35
N ALA A 354 -14.42 33.65 5.23
CA ALA A 354 -13.90 35.01 5.13
C ALA A 354 -14.56 35.96 6.15
N GLN A 355 -15.84 35.76 6.44
CA GLN A 355 -16.56 36.53 7.46
C GLN A 355 -16.14 36.15 8.88
N GLN A 356 -15.88 34.87 9.13
CA GLN A 356 -15.35 34.37 10.40
C GLN A 356 -13.91 34.86 10.64
N ALA A 357 -13.06 34.85 9.62
CA ALA A 357 -11.69 35.38 9.67
C ALA A 357 -11.70 36.89 9.96
N LYS A 358 -12.55 37.68 9.30
CA LYS A 358 -12.72 39.11 9.61
C LYS A 358 -13.17 39.34 11.05
N SER A 359 -14.09 38.52 11.55
CA SER A 359 -14.55 38.60 12.95
C SER A 359 -13.42 38.25 13.92
N CYS A 360 -12.63 37.23 13.60
CA CYS A 360 -11.48 36.81 14.39
C CYS A 360 -10.40 37.90 14.42
N ILE A 361 -10.00 38.42 13.25
CA ILE A 361 -8.98 39.48 13.10
C ILE A 361 -9.41 40.72 13.90
N SER A 362 -10.64 41.19 13.75
CA SER A 362 -11.13 42.35 14.52
C SER A 362 -11.13 42.11 16.03
N THR A 363 -11.42 40.88 16.47
CA THR A 363 -11.38 40.51 17.88
C THR A 363 -9.94 40.49 18.40
N CYS A 364 -9.02 39.94 17.61
CA CYS A 364 -7.58 39.95 17.90
C CYS A 364 -7.04 41.39 17.98
N GLU A 365 -7.32 42.25 17.01
CA GLU A 365 -6.90 43.65 17.00
C GLU A 365 -7.41 44.42 18.22
N LYS A 366 -8.70 44.23 18.58
CA LYS A 366 -9.29 44.84 19.78
C LYS A 366 -8.62 44.34 21.06
N ARG A 367 -8.35 43.03 21.16
CA ARG A 367 -7.66 42.42 22.30
C ARG A 367 -6.25 43.00 22.44
N ARG A 368 -5.46 43.02 21.37
CA ARG A 368 -4.08 43.55 21.37
C ARG A 368 -4.05 45.05 21.69
N LYS A 369 -4.99 45.84 21.16
CA LYS A 369 -5.14 47.26 21.48
C LYS A 369 -5.48 47.49 22.96
N ALA A 370 -6.27 46.62 23.57
CA ALA A 370 -6.59 46.68 25.00
C ALA A 370 -5.42 46.24 25.90
N GLU A 371 -4.56 45.34 25.41
CA GLU A 371 -3.37 44.85 26.11
C GLU A 371 -2.21 45.86 26.08
N GLY A 372 -2.24 46.85 25.18
CA GLY A 372 -1.26 47.95 25.14
C GLY A 372 0.18 47.53 24.82
N LYS A 373 0.37 46.34 24.23
CA LYS A 373 1.67 45.80 23.82
C LYS A 373 1.98 46.17 22.37
N ASN A 374 3.27 46.36 22.04
CA ASN A 374 3.72 46.58 20.66
C ASN A 374 3.49 45.34 19.78
N GLU A 375 3.34 45.55 18.47
CA GLU A 375 3.12 44.46 17.49
C GLU A 375 4.24 43.40 17.53
N ASP A 376 5.48 43.80 17.81
CA ASP A 376 6.65 42.91 17.93
C ASP A 376 6.60 41.95 19.15
N ALA A 377 5.61 42.08 20.03
CA ALA A 377 5.44 41.23 21.21
C ALA A 377 4.67 39.93 20.93
N TYR A 378 4.22 39.71 19.69
CA TYR A 378 3.42 38.56 19.27
C TYR A 378 4.14 37.78 18.16
N ASP A 379 4.11 36.45 18.24
CA ASP A 379 4.82 35.55 17.31
C ASP A 379 4.30 35.63 15.85
N CYS A 380 3.17 36.29 15.62
CA CYS A 380 2.52 36.51 14.33
C CYS A 380 1.48 37.63 14.40
N ASP A 381 1.09 38.19 13.26
CA ASP A 381 0.01 39.17 13.17
C ASP A 381 -1.37 38.53 13.44
N CYS A 382 -2.41 39.38 13.53
CA CYS A 382 -3.77 38.90 13.79
C CYS A 382 -4.35 38.05 12.64
N GLU A 383 -3.82 38.19 11.42
CA GLU A 383 -4.21 37.36 10.29
C GLU A 383 -3.64 35.95 10.45
N GLY A 384 -2.35 35.83 10.73
CA GLY A 384 -1.67 34.59 11.10
C GLY A 384 -2.30 33.91 12.30
N GLU A 385 -2.66 34.63 13.36
CA GLU A 385 -3.26 34.02 14.56
C GLU A 385 -4.62 33.37 14.27
N CYS A 386 -5.39 33.98 13.37
CA CYS A 386 -6.70 33.48 12.98
C CYS A 386 -6.63 32.35 11.93
N LEU A 387 -5.52 32.22 11.23
CA LEU A 387 -5.35 31.32 10.08
C LEU A 387 -4.27 30.24 10.28
N GLY A 388 -3.44 30.35 11.32
CA GLY A 388 -2.33 29.46 11.68
C GLY A 388 -0.98 30.18 11.71
N CYS A 389 -0.31 30.21 12.88
CA CYS A 389 1.05 30.75 13.03
C CYS A 389 2.07 29.63 13.07
N GLY A 390 2.98 29.60 12.09
CA GLY A 390 4.01 28.59 11.96
C GLY A 390 3.82 27.79 10.68
N ASP A 391 4.82 27.87 9.80
CA ASP A 391 4.85 27.56 8.36
C ASP A 391 4.13 28.57 7.47
N PRO A 392 4.67 28.88 6.27
CA PRO A 392 3.99 29.70 5.27
C PRO A 392 2.83 28.86 4.71
N ALA A 393 1.77 28.73 5.49
CA ALA A 393 0.53 28.18 5.02
C ALA A 393 0.07 29.06 3.85
N LEU A 394 -0.19 28.41 2.71
CA LEU A 394 -0.73 29.06 1.52
C LEU A 394 -1.91 29.95 1.94
N PRO A 395 -2.03 31.17 1.38
CA PRO A 395 -3.19 32.05 1.59
C PRO A 395 -4.51 31.26 1.54
N VAL A 396 -5.49 31.64 2.37
CA VAL A 396 -6.75 30.89 2.53
C VAL A 396 -7.45 30.63 1.20
N ASP A 397 -7.39 31.57 0.27
CA ASP A 397 -7.89 31.45 -1.10
C ASP A 397 -7.14 30.39 -1.92
N GLU A 398 -5.84 30.23 -1.69
CA GLU A 398 -4.97 29.24 -2.32
C GLU A 398 -5.12 27.84 -1.67
N LEU A 399 -5.27 27.75 -0.35
CA LEU A 399 -5.71 26.55 0.38
C LEU A 399 -7.08 26.06 -0.12
N LEU A 400 -8.05 26.98 -0.23
CA LEU A 400 -9.36 26.70 -0.80
C LEU A 400 -9.23 26.27 -2.26
N LYS A 401 -8.42 26.96 -3.09
CA LYS A 401 -8.15 26.55 -4.48
C LYS A 401 -7.55 25.15 -4.55
N HIS A 402 -6.66 24.78 -3.64
CA HIS A 402 -6.10 23.44 -3.52
C HIS A 402 -7.17 22.41 -3.13
N GLN A 403 -8.00 22.68 -2.12
CA GLN A 403 -9.15 21.82 -1.75
C GLN A 403 -10.19 21.70 -2.87
N LEU A 404 -10.37 22.77 -3.67
CA LEU A 404 -11.29 22.84 -4.80
C LEU A 404 -10.81 22.04 -6.02
N THR A 405 -9.52 21.69 -6.07
CA THR A 405 -8.85 21.16 -7.27
C THR A 405 -8.06 19.88 -7.04
N GLY A 406 -7.86 19.50 -5.78
CA GLY A 406 -7.29 18.24 -5.35
C GLY A 406 -8.35 17.14 -5.34
N GLY A 407 -7.96 15.95 -5.80
CA GLY A 407 -8.73 14.73 -5.59
C GLY A 407 -9.86 14.41 -6.54
N ASP A 408 -9.61 14.69 -7.80
CA ASP A 408 -10.53 14.41 -8.89
C ASP A 408 -10.27 13.02 -9.49
N PHE A 409 -11.29 12.16 -9.48
CA PHE A 409 -11.35 11.03 -10.40
C PHE A 409 -11.90 11.55 -11.73
N LEU A 410 -11.08 11.48 -12.79
CA LEU A 410 -11.42 11.98 -14.11
C LEU A 410 -11.34 10.82 -15.11
N GLN A 411 -12.37 10.67 -15.92
CA GLN A 411 -12.42 9.67 -16.98
C GLN A 411 -12.44 10.39 -18.34
N GLY A 412 -11.44 10.08 -19.17
CA GLY A 412 -11.37 10.54 -20.55
C GLY A 412 -12.46 9.90 -21.43
N SER A 413 -12.40 10.17 -22.73
CA SER A 413 -13.40 9.67 -23.70
C SER A 413 -13.62 8.15 -23.62
N LEU A 414 -14.88 7.72 -23.63
CA LEU A 414 -15.28 6.31 -23.70
C LEU A 414 -14.79 5.59 -24.97
N ALA A 415 -14.41 6.34 -26.02
CA ALA A 415 -13.84 5.78 -27.25
C ALA A 415 -12.37 5.32 -27.09
N LYS A 416 -11.67 5.82 -26.06
CA LYS A 416 -10.31 5.42 -25.64
C LYS A 416 -10.24 5.55 -24.11
N PRO A 417 -10.86 4.61 -23.38
CA PRO A 417 -11.02 4.76 -21.95
C PRO A 417 -9.66 5.05 -21.33
N THR A 418 -9.60 6.13 -20.56
CA THR A 418 -8.40 6.58 -19.85
C THR A 418 -8.89 7.05 -18.49
N ALA A 419 -8.34 6.50 -17.42
CA ALA A 419 -8.65 6.92 -16.07
C ALA A 419 -7.48 7.74 -15.53
N PHE A 420 -7.74 8.97 -15.12
CA PHE A 420 -6.80 9.78 -14.36
C PHE A 420 -7.32 9.89 -12.93
N LEU A 421 -6.46 9.49 -12.00
CA LEU A 421 -6.80 9.26 -10.61
C LEU A 421 -5.92 10.19 -9.78
N ARG A 422 -6.53 11.23 -9.24
CA ARG A 422 -6.02 11.95 -8.08
C ARG A 422 -7.07 11.74 -6.99
N GLY A 423 -6.71 11.16 -5.85
CA GLY A 423 -7.68 10.92 -4.79
C GLY A 423 -7.92 12.14 -3.89
N LYS A 424 -8.99 12.09 -3.09
CA LYS A 424 -9.57 13.18 -2.27
C LYS A 424 -9.17 13.13 -0.79
N SER A 425 -9.17 14.28 -0.11
CA SER A 425 -9.23 14.46 1.35
C SER A 425 -10.47 13.80 1.97
N GLU A 426 -10.33 13.22 3.18
CA GLU A 426 -11.47 12.94 4.06
C GLU A 426 -11.43 13.86 5.28
N LEU A 427 -12.58 14.39 5.63
CA LEU A 427 -12.81 15.00 6.95
C LEU A 427 -13.05 13.84 7.92
N SER A 428 -12.07 13.54 8.77
CA SER A 428 -12.29 12.75 9.98
C SER A 428 -12.64 13.70 11.13
N GLY A 429 -13.93 14.05 11.24
CA GLY A 429 -14.39 14.95 12.30
C GLY A 429 -13.94 16.41 12.11
N SER A 430 -13.37 17.03 13.16
CA SER A 430 -13.12 18.48 13.26
C SER A 430 -11.83 18.97 12.58
N ARG A 431 -11.08 18.10 11.91
CA ARG A 431 -9.90 18.48 11.12
C ARG A 431 -9.88 17.77 9.78
N GLU A 432 -9.40 18.49 8.78
CA GLU A 432 -9.20 17.97 7.43
C GLU A 432 -7.96 17.07 7.41
N SER A 433 -8.10 15.84 6.92
CA SER A 433 -6.97 14.95 6.70
C SER A 433 -6.61 14.96 5.21
N TRP A 434 -5.39 15.38 4.90
CA TRP A 434 -4.83 15.27 3.56
C TRP A 434 -4.39 13.82 3.37
N TYR A 435 -5.02 13.10 2.45
CA TYR A 435 -4.36 11.98 1.83
C TYR A 435 -3.34 12.57 0.84
N ALA A 436 -2.04 12.35 1.07
CA ALA A 436 -1.03 12.63 0.07
C ALA A 436 -1.26 11.65 -1.10
N PHE A 437 -1.61 12.15 -2.29
CA PHE A 437 -1.84 11.30 -3.46
C PHE A 437 -0.72 11.37 -4.47
N ARG A 438 -0.40 10.17 -4.94
CA ARG A 438 0.29 9.85 -6.16
C ARG A 438 -0.63 10.15 -7.37
N GLN A 439 -0.22 10.99 -8.33
CA GLN A 439 -0.95 11.14 -9.59
C GLN A 439 -0.87 9.83 -10.37
N THR A 440 -2.01 9.23 -10.73
CA THR A 440 -2.03 8.00 -11.54
C THR A 440 -2.83 8.17 -12.82
N LEU A 441 -2.21 7.91 -13.96
CA LEU A 441 -2.86 7.79 -15.27
C LEU A 441 -2.91 6.30 -15.65
N VAL A 442 -4.06 5.83 -16.13
CA VAL A 442 -4.23 4.49 -16.70
C VAL A 442 -4.84 4.64 -18.10
N THR A 443 -4.13 4.18 -19.13
CA THR A 443 -4.66 4.04 -20.49
C THR A 443 -5.23 2.63 -20.66
N TYR A 444 -6.25 2.46 -21.51
CA TYR A 444 -6.87 1.16 -21.76
C TYR A 444 -6.91 0.81 -23.25
N VAL A 445 -6.82 -0.49 -23.55
CA VAL A 445 -7.12 -1.09 -24.86
C VAL A 445 -8.29 -2.06 -24.68
N GLY A 446 -9.46 -1.68 -25.19
CA GLY A 446 -10.72 -2.33 -24.80
C GLY A 446 -10.97 -2.11 -23.30
N GLU A 447 -11.22 -3.20 -22.57
CA GLU A 447 -11.45 -3.16 -21.12
C GLU A 447 -10.17 -3.41 -20.27
N LYS A 448 -9.01 -3.59 -20.92
CA LYS A 448 -7.75 -3.97 -20.27
C LYS A 448 -6.80 -2.78 -20.21
N ALA A 449 -6.18 -2.53 -19.06
CA ALA A 449 -5.20 -1.45 -18.92
C ALA A 449 -3.96 -1.72 -19.80
N ASP A 450 -3.51 -0.73 -20.55
CA ASP A 450 -2.34 -0.82 -21.43
C ASP A 450 -1.10 -0.24 -20.75
N VAL A 451 -1.17 1.02 -20.33
CA VAL A 451 -0.08 1.71 -19.61
C VAL A 451 -0.61 2.36 -18.34
N VAL A 452 0.15 2.21 -17.27
CA VAL A 452 -0.07 2.88 -15.99
C VAL A 452 1.10 3.80 -15.71
N ILE A 453 0.86 5.06 -15.45
CA ILE A 453 1.88 6.01 -14.98
C ILE A 453 1.52 6.45 -13.57
N THR A 454 2.46 6.35 -12.64
CA THR A 454 2.32 6.88 -11.27
C THR A 454 3.45 7.83 -10.92
N ASN A 455 3.13 8.93 -10.25
CA ASN A 455 4.08 9.92 -9.74
C ASN A 455 3.71 10.28 -8.29
N ASP A 456 4.63 10.12 -7.34
CA ASP A 456 4.40 10.41 -5.92
C ASP A 456 5.01 11.76 -5.53
N HIS A 457 4.19 12.67 -5.00
CA HIS A 457 4.64 13.99 -4.60
C HIS A 457 5.72 13.93 -3.49
N GLN A 458 5.75 12.90 -2.64
CA GLN A 458 6.82 12.78 -1.64
C GLN A 458 8.17 12.44 -2.28
N ASP A 459 8.17 11.63 -3.35
CA ASP A 459 9.37 11.28 -4.10
C ASP A 459 9.93 12.51 -4.84
N ILE A 460 9.07 13.38 -5.39
CA ILE A 460 9.49 14.63 -6.07
C ILE A 460 10.32 15.53 -5.13
N MET A 461 10.02 15.52 -3.83
CA MET A 461 10.68 16.38 -2.84
C MET A 461 11.98 15.75 -2.29
N MET A 462 12.29 14.51 -2.63
CA MET A 462 13.44 13.77 -2.13
C MET A 462 14.40 13.41 -3.27
N GLU A 463 15.55 14.08 -3.27
CA GLU A 463 16.63 13.87 -4.23
C GLU A 463 17.08 12.39 -4.25
N GLY A 464 17.22 11.82 -5.46
CA GLY A 464 17.62 10.43 -5.67
C GLY A 464 16.49 9.39 -5.54
N THR A 465 15.24 9.79 -5.28
CA THR A 465 14.10 8.85 -5.26
C THR A 465 13.42 8.72 -6.62
N VAL A 466 12.70 7.62 -6.87
CA VAL A 466 12.05 7.36 -8.16
C VAL A 466 10.87 8.31 -8.39
N SER A 467 11.09 9.35 -9.20
CA SER A 467 10.11 10.42 -9.50
C SER A 467 8.98 9.99 -10.44
N LEU A 468 9.22 9.03 -11.34
CA LEU A 468 8.24 8.57 -12.33
C LEU A 468 8.26 7.06 -12.47
N ARG A 469 7.08 6.42 -12.36
CA ARG A 469 6.92 4.98 -12.55
C ARG A 469 5.94 4.71 -13.68
N ILE A 470 6.38 4.02 -14.72
CA ILE A 470 5.55 3.68 -15.89
C ILE A 470 5.51 2.17 -16.05
N HIS A 471 4.33 1.57 -15.98
CA HIS A 471 4.13 0.13 -16.17
C HIS A 471 3.39 -0.11 -17.47
N VAL A 472 4.01 -0.87 -18.37
CA VAL A 472 3.42 -1.29 -19.63
C VAL A 472 3.03 -2.75 -19.53
N ILE A 473 1.75 -3.04 -19.76
CA ILE A 473 1.15 -4.35 -19.49
C ILE A 473 0.93 -5.10 -20.79
N ASP A 474 1.51 -6.29 -20.88
CA ASP A 474 1.28 -7.22 -21.97
C ASP A 474 0.30 -8.29 -21.52
N TRP A 475 -0.90 -8.28 -22.10
CA TRP A 475 -1.95 -9.24 -21.74
C TRP A 475 -1.83 -10.53 -22.54
N GLY A 476 -2.08 -11.64 -21.87
CA GLY A 476 -2.42 -12.92 -22.47
C GLY A 476 -3.87 -13.28 -22.24
N GLU A 477 -4.32 -14.25 -23.02
CA GLU A 477 -5.65 -14.84 -22.84
C GLU A 477 -5.55 -16.36 -22.86
N LYS A 478 -6.26 -16.99 -21.91
CA LYS A 478 -6.39 -18.45 -21.83
C LYS A 478 -7.79 -18.78 -21.35
N ASN A 479 -8.51 -19.63 -22.08
CA ASN A 479 -9.88 -20.03 -21.76
C ASN A 479 -10.84 -18.84 -21.55
N GLY A 480 -10.70 -17.78 -22.34
CA GLY A 480 -11.51 -16.55 -22.23
C GLY A 480 -11.19 -15.67 -21.02
N LYS A 481 -10.15 -15.99 -20.25
CA LYS A 481 -9.67 -15.16 -19.12
C LYS A 481 -8.39 -14.43 -19.50
N ALA A 482 -8.41 -13.12 -19.31
CA ALA A 482 -7.24 -12.27 -19.52
C ALA A 482 -6.33 -12.27 -18.28
N SER A 483 -5.02 -12.30 -18.49
CA SER A 483 -4.02 -12.18 -17.41
C SER A 483 -2.75 -11.50 -17.94
N PRO A 484 -2.01 -10.73 -17.12
CA PRO A 484 -0.75 -10.14 -17.58
C PRO A 484 0.29 -11.25 -17.83
N ARG A 485 0.80 -11.33 -19.07
CA ARG A 485 1.92 -12.19 -19.48
C ARG A 485 3.27 -11.59 -19.13
N ALA A 486 3.38 -10.27 -19.22
CA ALA A 486 4.55 -9.53 -18.79
C ALA A 486 4.13 -8.12 -18.39
N ILE A 487 4.89 -7.53 -17.47
CA ILE A 487 4.79 -6.11 -17.14
C ILE A 487 6.19 -5.54 -17.25
N THR A 488 6.38 -4.56 -18.12
CA THR A 488 7.67 -3.84 -18.24
C THR A 488 7.53 -2.52 -17.49
N SER A 489 8.28 -2.36 -16.39
CA SER A 489 8.31 -1.15 -15.57
C SER A 489 9.51 -0.28 -15.93
N PHE A 490 9.27 1.00 -16.14
CA PHE A 490 10.28 2.06 -16.22
C PHE A 490 10.21 2.88 -14.94
N LEU A 491 11.27 2.82 -14.15
CA LEU A 491 11.43 3.54 -12.89
C LEU A 491 12.51 4.60 -13.14
N VAL A 492 12.09 5.87 -13.19
CA VAL A 492 12.95 6.97 -13.62
C VAL A 492 12.95 8.07 -12.57
N SER A 493 14.14 8.57 -12.25
CA SER A 493 14.37 9.78 -11.47
C SER A 493 15.27 10.73 -12.27
N ASP A 494 15.60 11.89 -11.71
CA ASP A 494 16.58 12.79 -12.32
C ASP A 494 18.01 12.22 -12.32
N GLN A 495 18.29 11.21 -11.47
CA GLN A 495 19.62 10.63 -11.30
C GLN A 495 19.76 9.21 -11.84
N ARG A 496 18.66 8.53 -12.16
CA ARG A 496 18.70 7.10 -12.49
C ARG A 496 17.55 6.63 -13.38
N VAL A 497 17.88 5.66 -14.23
CA VAL A 497 16.94 4.83 -14.99
C VAL A 497 17.07 3.38 -14.57
N LEU A 498 15.95 2.76 -14.20
CA LEU A 498 15.83 1.33 -13.96
C LEU A 498 14.66 0.77 -14.78
N VAL A 499 14.92 -0.27 -15.59
CA VAL A 499 13.91 -0.98 -16.38
C VAL A 499 13.82 -2.41 -15.91
N LEU A 500 12.64 -2.81 -15.44
CA LEU A 500 12.36 -4.14 -14.92
C LEU A 500 11.31 -4.85 -15.78
N ARG A 501 11.43 -6.17 -15.90
CA ARG A 501 10.39 -7.02 -16.49
C ARG A 501 9.90 -8.04 -15.48
N TYR A 502 8.60 -8.00 -15.24
CA TYR A 502 7.89 -8.96 -14.43
C TYR A 502 7.23 -10.00 -15.34
N SER A 503 7.50 -11.27 -15.09
CA SER A 503 6.87 -12.39 -15.82
C SER A 503 6.22 -13.37 -14.85
N PRO A 504 5.04 -13.95 -15.14
CA PRO A 504 4.46 -14.97 -14.27
C PRO A 504 5.44 -16.11 -14.03
N ALA A 505 5.72 -16.43 -12.76
CA ALA A 505 6.57 -17.53 -12.38
C ALA A 505 5.95 -18.85 -12.88
N SER A 506 6.78 -19.72 -13.44
CA SER A 506 6.37 -21.09 -13.78
C SER A 506 5.88 -21.79 -12.52
N LYS A 507 4.72 -22.47 -12.59
CA LYS A 507 4.28 -23.36 -11.51
C LYS A 507 5.36 -24.42 -11.30
N ALA A 508 5.96 -24.42 -10.11
CA ALA A 508 6.88 -25.47 -9.69
C ALA A 508 6.12 -26.79 -9.51
#